data_AF-A0A537L8I0-F1
#
_entry.id   AF-A0A537L8I0-F1
#
_cell.length_a   1.000
_cell.length_b   1.000
_cell.length_c   1.000
_cell.angle_alpha   90.00
_cell.angle_beta   90.00
_cell.angle_gamma   90.00
#
_symmetry.space_group_name_H-M   'P 1'
#
loop_
_entity.id
_entity.type
_entity.pdbx_description
1 polymer ?
#
loop_
_entity_poly.entity_id
_entity_poly.type
_entity_poly.pdbx_seq_one_letter_code
_entity_poly.pdbx_strand_id
1 'polypeptide(L)'
;MLSDRLVGAAVAVAKRDGVRPAGFLALIEVETNGQPFEPDGATPRFLPERHKFFSELKAHAPGKLPKAVAAGLAIPKWSPKTQYKDLRSDEGRKAVFARMVAIDAECAHRACSWGLGQIMGFEAEHLGYPNAIEMVRTMRASPEAQLEAIARFLKSKKIVAALNAGDHCTVGSSCHNYADVALRYNGEQYAQHNYDGRLADADKRWTRKLAAMGVNPAPDAPSEPTRPVPPEQLLSRAQIQELQARLRTLNYAEAGMADGVWDTKTTAAIAAFQAHEGLTVTGSYDDATEAALLLAQPRPVPRERSTVTEDDLRDEGSRTIKTADKLSLLGKIKLWLFGAPAVGGIANESGVLDQAKELGEKAGTLHETITSLQGFLPSWRVIEICIAIALLGAAIVYLAGRIKKWRVADHHSGVHAGAGA
;
A
#
# COMPACT_ATOMS: atom_id res chain seq x y z
N MET A 1 10.95 34.65 13.92
CA MET A 1 10.91 34.31 12.48
C MET A 1 12.24 33.67 12.13
N LEU A 2 12.19 32.54 11.42
CA LEU A 2 13.37 31.83 10.93
C LEU A 2 14.19 32.74 10.01
N SER A 3 15.52 32.73 10.15
CA SER A 3 16.42 33.49 9.27
C SER A 3 16.50 32.86 7.89
N ASP A 4 16.74 33.64 6.83
CA ASP A 4 16.79 33.13 5.45
C ASP A 4 17.83 32.02 5.28
N ARG A 5 18.98 32.13 5.96
CA ARG A 5 20.00 31.08 6.00
C ARG A 5 19.45 29.77 6.56
N LEU A 6 18.73 29.84 7.69
CA LEU A 6 18.17 28.66 8.32
C LEU A 6 17.02 28.06 7.50
N VAL A 7 16.22 28.90 6.84
CA VAL A 7 15.20 28.45 5.89
C VAL A 7 15.83 27.67 4.75
N GLY A 8 16.88 28.22 4.12
CA GLY A 8 17.60 27.53 3.04
C GLY A 8 18.19 26.18 3.48
N ALA A 9 18.83 26.14 4.66
CA ALA A 9 19.34 24.90 5.24
C ALA A 9 18.25 23.87 5.52
N ALA A 10 17.13 24.28 6.11
CA ALA A 10 16.00 23.41 6.40
C ALA A 10 15.35 22.86 5.13
N VAL A 11 15.21 23.68 4.09
CA VAL A 11 14.72 23.25 2.77
C VAL A 11 15.66 22.20 2.16
N ALA A 12 16.97 22.41 2.22
CA ALA A 12 17.96 21.47 1.69
C ALA A 12 17.91 20.11 2.40
N VAL A 13 17.87 20.11 3.74
CA VAL A 13 17.72 18.89 4.55
C VAL A 13 16.40 18.18 4.25
N ALA A 14 15.29 18.92 4.24
CA ALA A 14 13.98 18.37 3.98
C ALA A 14 13.92 17.66 2.61
N LYS A 15 14.38 18.33 1.55
CA LYS A 15 14.44 17.77 0.20
C LYS A 15 15.30 16.51 0.13
N ARG A 16 16.52 16.56 0.67
CA ARG A 16 17.44 15.41 0.73
C ARG A 16 16.80 14.20 1.41
N ASP A 17 15.99 14.43 2.43
CA ASP A 17 15.37 13.36 3.24
C ASP A 17 13.95 12.98 2.81
N GLY A 18 13.48 13.49 1.67
CA GLY A 18 12.13 13.19 1.16
C GLY A 18 11.02 13.74 2.04
N VAL A 19 11.29 14.83 2.76
CA VAL A 19 10.34 15.52 3.63
C VAL A 19 9.86 16.80 2.93
N ARG A 20 8.56 17.05 2.99
CA ARG A 20 7.94 18.28 2.48
C ARG A 20 8.53 19.51 3.18
N PRO A 21 9.20 20.44 2.48
CA PRO A 21 9.87 21.59 3.12
C PRO A 21 8.95 22.47 3.96
N ALA A 22 7.71 22.70 3.49
CA ALA A 22 6.74 23.49 4.24
C ALA A 22 6.40 22.87 5.60
N GLY A 23 6.16 21.56 5.64
CA GLY A 23 5.85 20.83 6.87
C GLY A 23 7.05 20.77 7.82
N PHE A 24 8.26 20.62 7.28
CA PHE A 24 9.49 20.64 8.08
C PHE A 24 9.73 21.99 8.76
N LEU A 25 9.56 23.09 8.02
CA LEU A 25 9.67 24.45 8.56
C LEU A 25 8.55 24.78 9.56
N ALA A 26 7.34 24.27 9.32
CA ALA A 26 6.21 24.44 10.23
C ALA A 26 6.52 23.85 11.61
N LEU A 27 7.10 22.64 11.65
CA LEU A 27 7.51 21.99 12.88
C LEU A 27 8.57 22.80 13.62
N ILE A 28 9.63 23.23 12.94
CA ILE A 28 10.70 24.04 13.55
C ILE A 28 10.14 25.36 14.12
N GLU A 29 9.21 26.02 13.41
CA GLU A 29 8.57 27.25 13.88
C GLU A 29 7.75 27.01 15.15
N VAL A 30 6.96 25.93 15.19
CA VAL A 30 6.08 25.62 16.32
C VAL A 30 6.86 25.23 17.57
N GLU A 31 8.00 24.54 17.43
CA GLU A 31 8.83 24.08 18.55
C GLU A 31 9.67 25.19 19.18
N THR A 32 10.41 25.95 18.38
CA THR A 32 11.47 26.84 18.91
C THR A 32 11.42 28.27 18.39
N ASN A 33 10.46 28.62 17.53
CA ASN A 33 10.43 29.89 16.80
C ASN A 33 11.75 30.18 16.03
N GLY A 34 12.50 29.11 15.70
CA GLY A 34 13.71 29.15 14.88
C GLY A 34 15.02 29.52 15.58
N GLN A 35 15.12 29.38 16.90
CA GLN A 35 16.35 29.67 17.65
C GLN A 35 17.16 28.38 17.96
N PRO A 36 18.26 28.10 17.24
CA PRO A 36 19.00 26.84 17.40
C PRO A 36 19.88 26.81 18.65
N PHE A 37 20.37 27.96 19.08
CA PHE A 37 21.33 28.08 20.18
C PHE A 37 20.83 29.01 21.28
N GLU A 38 21.43 28.86 22.45
CA GLU A 38 21.42 29.83 23.53
C GLU A 38 22.12 31.14 23.10
N PRO A 39 22.00 32.23 23.89
CA PRO A 39 22.71 33.49 23.61
C PRO A 39 24.24 33.39 23.50
N ASP A 40 24.83 32.30 24.00
CA ASP A 40 26.26 32.00 23.83
C ASP A 40 26.64 31.56 22.41
N GLY A 41 25.66 31.33 21.53
CA GLY A 41 25.87 30.98 20.13
C GLY A 41 26.39 29.55 19.89
N ALA A 42 26.51 28.73 20.93
CA ALA A 42 27.12 27.41 20.84
C ALA A 42 26.28 26.31 21.51
N THR A 43 25.66 26.59 22.65
CA THR A 43 24.86 25.59 23.37
C THR A 43 23.52 25.41 22.65
N PRO A 44 23.15 24.20 22.17
CA PRO A 44 21.83 23.99 21.58
C PRO A 44 20.74 24.34 22.59
N ARG A 45 19.69 25.03 22.15
CA ARG A 45 18.61 25.42 23.06
C ARG A 45 17.93 24.19 23.67
N PHE A 46 17.77 24.11 24.99
CA PHE A 46 17.41 22.84 25.64
C PHE A 46 16.47 22.97 26.85
N LEU A 47 15.57 22.02 27.12
CA LEU A 47 14.74 22.09 28.34
C LEU A 47 14.99 20.88 29.24
N PRO A 48 15.43 21.05 30.50
CA PRO A 48 15.55 19.96 31.45
C PRO A 48 14.19 19.43 31.92
N GLU A 49 13.97 18.12 31.80
CA GLU A 49 12.75 17.45 32.26
C GLU A 49 13.02 16.65 33.55
N ARG A 50 12.64 17.19 34.72
CA ARG A 50 12.92 16.54 36.03
C ARG A 50 12.30 15.15 36.13
N HIS A 51 11.13 14.97 35.52
CA HIS A 51 10.44 13.70 35.51
C HIS A 51 11.09 12.68 34.57
N LYS A 52 11.73 13.13 33.49
CA LYS A 52 12.58 12.26 32.65
C LYS A 52 13.88 11.94 33.36
N PHE A 53 14.49 12.88 34.07
CA PHE A 53 15.70 12.61 34.86
C PHE A 53 15.46 11.58 35.95
N PHE A 54 14.29 11.62 36.60
CA PHE A 54 13.86 10.55 37.51
C PHE A 54 13.86 9.18 36.80
N SER A 55 13.21 9.08 35.64
CA SER A 55 13.12 7.83 34.88
C SER A 55 14.48 7.32 34.39
N GLU A 56 15.31 8.19 33.83
CA GLU A 56 16.63 7.84 33.32
C GLU A 56 17.58 7.41 34.45
N LEU A 57 17.59 8.13 35.58
CA LEU A 57 18.36 7.70 36.76
C LEU A 57 17.84 6.36 37.30
N LYS A 58 16.52 6.16 37.37
CA LYS A 58 15.96 4.89 37.83
C LYS A 58 16.41 3.72 36.95
N ALA A 59 16.47 3.92 35.64
CA ALA A 59 16.84 2.89 34.67
C ALA A 59 18.35 2.63 34.63
N HIS A 60 19.17 3.68 34.65
CA HIS A 60 20.60 3.58 34.33
C HIS A 60 21.54 3.82 35.51
N ALA A 61 21.10 4.55 36.55
CA ALA A 61 21.91 4.87 37.71
C ALA A 61 21.08 4.94 39.02
N PRO A 62 20.35 3.87 39.41
CA PRO A 62 19.35 3.93 40.48
C PRO A 62 19.93 4.36 41.84
N GLY A 63 21.22 4.06 42.11
CA GLY A 63 21.91 4.49 43.32
C GLY A 63 22.08 6.01 43.45
N LYS A 64 21.99 6.77 42.35
CA LYS A 64 22.09 8.24 42.33
C LYS A 64 20.73 8.93 42.47
N LEU A 65 19.63 8.20 42.28
CA LEU A 65 18.28 8.75 42.31
C LEU A 65 17.92 9.43 43.65
N PRO A 66 18.22 8.87 44.85
CA PRO A 66 17.91 9.53 46.11
C PRO A 66 18.55 10.91 46.23
N LYS A 67 19.80 11.07 45.77
CA LYS A 67 20.51 12.35 45.76
C LYS A 67 19.81 13.37 44.84
N ALA A 68 19.35 12.94 43.67
CA ALA A 68 18.64 13.80 42.73
C ALA A 68 17.27 14.25 43.26
N VAL A 69 16.52 13.35 43.89
CA VAL A 69 15.22 13.67 44.52
C VAL A 69 15.42 14.63 45.70
N ALA A 70 16.39 14.38 46.57
CA ALA A 70 16.70 15.27 47.70
C ALA A 70 17.15 16.67 47.24
N ALA A 71 17.87 16.76 46.12
CA ALA A 71 18.25 18.03 45.50
C ALA A 71 17.08 18.73 44.76
N GLY A 72 15.91 18.10 44.69
CA GLY A 72 14.74 18.56 43.94
C GLY A 72 14.86 18.40 42.43
N LEU A 73 15.91 17.77 41.90
CA LEU A 73 16.21 17.69 40.47
C LEU A 73 15.46 16.56 39.76
N ALA A 74 14.91 15.59 40.50
CA ALA A 74 14.15 14.46 39.98
C ALA A 74 12.80 14.34 40.69
N ILE A 75 11.71 14.19 39.93
CA ILE A 75 10.35 14.00 40.45
C ILE A 75 9.66 12.82 39.72
N PRO A 76 8.94 11.93 40.41
CA PRO A 76 8.36 10.74 39.78
C PRO A 76 7.22 11.05 38.80
N LYS A 77 6.51 12.16 39.01
CA LYS A 77 5.40 12.59 38.15
C LYS A 77 5.61 14.05 37.77
N TRP A 78 5.33 14.38 36.51
CA TRP A 78 5.37 15.75 36.03
C TRP A 78 4.41 16.64 36.82
N SER A 79 4.87 17.84 37.17
CA SER A 79 4.07 18.85 37.87
C SER A 79 4.55 20.25 37.45
N PRO A 80 3.65 21.11 36.93
CA PRO A 80 4.04 22.43 36.42
C PRO A 80 4.53 23.36 37.54
N LYS A 81 4.06 23.14 38.78
CA LYS A 81 4.47 23.91 39.97
C LYS A 81 5.94 23.69 40.33
N THR A 82 6.46 22.49 40.09
CA THR A 82 7.84 22.10 40.43
C THR A 82 8.77 22.11 39.24
N GLN A 83 8.25 21.92 38.03
CA GLN A 83 9.03 21.84 36.80
C GLN A 83 9.57 23.21 36.36
N TYR A 84 8.75 24.28 36.40
CA TYR A 84 9.10 25.52 35.69
C TYR A 84 9.54 26.71 36.55
N LYS A 85 9.56 26.60 37.89
CA LYS A 85 9.81 27.78 38.75
C LYS A 85 11.18 28.41 38.50
N ASP A 86 12.21 27.58 38.32
CA ASP A 86 13.61 27.97 38.11
C ASP A 86 14.09 27.75 36.66
N LEU A 87 13.21 27.34 35.75
CA LEU A 87 13.52 27.16 34.33
C LEU A 87 13.07 28.34 33.45
N ARG A 88 12.52 29.41 34.04
CA ARG A 88 11.97 30.55 33.28
C ARG A 88 13.02 31.44 32.65
N SER A 89 14.23 31.48 33.20
CA SER A 89 15.37 32.21 32.62
C SER A 89 16.40 31.23 32.06
N ASP A 90 17.20 31.71 31.11
CA ASP A 90 18.27 30.93 30.50
C ASP A 90 19.33 30.55 31.55
N GLU A 91 19.64 31.45 32.48
CA GLU A 91 20.58 31.20 33.58
C GLU A 91 20.05 30.11 34.52
N GLY A 92 18.76 30.16 34.87
CA GLY A 92 18.14 29.17 35.75
C GLY A 92 18.13 27.78 35.12
N ARG A 93 17.79 27.71 33.83
CA ARG A 93 17.81 26.47 33.04
C ARG A 93 19.19 25.85 32.95
N LYS A 94 20.22 26.66 32.67
CA LYS A 94 21.63 26.25 32.67
C LYS A 94 22.10 25.80 34.06
N ALA A 95 21.71 26.50 35.12
CA ALA A 95 22.07 26.14 36.49
C ALA A 95 21.45 24.81 36.92
N VAL A 96 20.17 24.56 36.60
CA VAL A 96 19.52 23.27 36.87
C VAL A 96 20.22 22.14 36.12
N PHE A 97 20.51 22.33 34.83
CA PHE A 97 21.21 21.32 34.04
C PHE A 97 22.61 21.02 34.57
N ALA A 98 23.40 22.04 34.92
CA ALA A 98 24.72 21.84 35.51
C ALA A 98 24.65 21.00 36.80
N ARG A 99 23.62 21.23 37.64
CA ARG A 99 23.39 20.43 38.85
C ARG A 99 22.97 18.99 38.53
N MET A 100 22.21 18.75 37.46
CA MET A 100 21.87 17.40 37.00
C MET A 100 23.11 16.66 36.49
N VAL A 101 23.94 17.32 35.68
CA VAL A 101 25.21 16.79 35.18
C VAL A 101 26.15 16.41 36.31
N ALA A 102 26.20 17.21 37.38
CA ALA A 102 26.99 16.90 38.58
C ALA A 102 26.52 15.64 39.34
N ILE A 103 25.29 15.19 39.11
CA ILE A 103 24.81 13.90 39.62
C ILE A 103 25.16 12.80 38.62
N ASP A 104 24.70 12.95 37.38
CA ASP A 104 24.97 12.03 36.30
C ASP A 104 24.88 12.73 34.95
N ALA A 105 26.02 12.82 34.26
CA ALA A 105 26.13 13.55 33.00
C ALA A 105 25.25 12.93 31.90
N GLU A 106 25.30 11.61 31.71
CA GLU A 106 24.56 10.96 30.63
C GLU A 106 23.05 11.03 30.89
N CYS A 107 22.59 10.66 32.09
CA CYS A 107 21.16 10.78 32.43
C CYS A 107 20.65 12.23 32.33
N ALA A 108 21.49 13.23 32.65
CA ALA A 108 21.11 14.63 32.51
C ALA A 108 20.91 15.01 31.03
N HIS A 109 21.80 14.59 30.13
CA HIS A 109 21.65 14.85 28.69
C HIS A 109 20.43 14.12 28.12
N ARG A 110 20.21 12.86 28.53
CA ARG A 110 19.04 12.04 28.15
C ARG A 110 17.71 12.68 28.57
N ALA A 111 17.70 13.34 29.72
CA ALA A 111 16.54 13.97 30.31
C ALA A 111 16.23 15.40 29.82
N CYS A 112 16.96 15.91 28.83
CA CYS A 112 16.68 17.22 28.25
C CYS A 112 16.18 17.10 26.81
N SER A 113 15.31 18.01 26.38
CA SER A 113 15.05 18.28 24.96
C SER A 113 16.16 19.17 24.40
N TRP A 114 16.50 19.04 23.11
CA TRP A 114 17.63 19.78 22.51
C TRP A 114 17.31 20.38 21.13
N GLY A 115 17.88 21.55 20.88
CA GLY A 115 17.92 22.27 19.60
C GLY A 115 16.57 22.65 19.00
N LEU A 116 16.60 22.97 17.71
CA LEU A 116 15.48 23.45 16.89
C LEU A 116 14.22 22.58 16.95
N GLY A 117 14.37 21.26 17.10
CA GLY A 117 13.26 20.32 17.17
C GLY A 117 12.87 19.90 18.58
N GLN A 118 13.56 20.38 19.61
CA GLN A 118 13.33 19.94 21.00
C GLN A 118 13.36 18.40 21.15
N ILE A 119 14.29 17.74 20.47
CA ILE A 119 14.40 16.28 20.50
C ILE A 119 14.96 15.84 21.85
N MET A 120 14.30 14.89 22.49
CA MET A 120 14.73 14.36 23.78
C MET A 120 16.04 13.58 23.68
N GLY A 121 16.96 13.80 24.63
CA GLY A 121 18.25 13.13 24.66
C GLY A 121 18.18 11.61 24.74
N PHE A 122 17.15 11.05 25.39
CA PHE A 122 16.97 9.59 25.48
C PHE A 122 16.69 8.92 24.13
N GLU A 123 16.42 9.69 23.07
CA GLU A 123 16.24 9.20 21.70
C GLU A 123 17.58 8.99 20.98
N ALA A 124 18.71 9.43 21.54
CA ALA A 124 20.00 9.46 20.87
C ALA A 124 20.37 8.13 20.18
N GLU A 125 20.29 7.00 20.88
CA GLU A 125 20.61 5.69 20.33
C GLU A 125 19.63 5.26 19.25
N HIS A 126 18.34 5.58 19.40
CA HIS A 126 17.32 5.33 18.37
C HIS A 126 17.54 6.15 17.11
N LEU A 127 18.25 7.28 17.21
CA LEU A 127 18.63 8.14 16.09
C LEU A 127 20.05 7.84 15.55
N GLY A 128 20.69 6.77 16.03
CA GLY A 128 21.99 6.31 15.58
C GLY A 128 23.17 7.11 16.14
N TYR A 129 22.98 7.86 17.24
CA TYR A 129 24.08 8.42 18.00
C TYR A 129 24.57 7.42 19.06
N PRO A 130 25.86 7.44 19.46
CA PRO A 130 26.36 6.55 20.49
C PRO A 130 25.68 6.70 21.86
N ASN A 131 25.33 7.94 22.23
CA ASN A 131 24.68 8.32 23.49
C ASN A 131 24.18 9.78 23.41
N ALA A 132 23.52 10.27 24.46
CA ALA A 132 22.94 11.61 24.47
C ALA A 132 24.01 12.72 24.47
N ILE A 133 25.14 12.51 25.14
CA ILE A 133 26.26 13.47 25.13
C ILE A 133 26.78 13.67 23.70
N GLU A 134 26.98 12.60 22.93
CA GLU A 134 27.46 12.67 21.55
C GLU A 134 26.42 13.26 20.59
N MET A 135 25.13 13.01 20.82
CA MET A 135 24.05 13.70 20.09
C MET A 135 24.15 15.21 20.30
N VAL A 136 24.25 15.67 21.55
CA VAL A 136 24.34 17.10 21.87
C VAL A 136 25.64 17.73 21.35
N ARG A 137 26.77 17.00 21.43
CA ARG A 137 28.04 17.42 20.84
C ARG A 137 27.91 17.65 19.33
N THR A 138 27.20 16.77 18.63
CA THR A 138 26.92 16.91 17.20
C THR A 138 26.02 18.10 16.90
N MET A 139 24.93 18.27 17.67
CA MET A 139 23.98 19.38 17.54
C MET A 139 24.59 20.76 17.84
N ARG A 140 25.68 20.80 18.62
CA ARG A 140 26.47 22.01 18.88
C ARG A 140 27.29 22.46 17.67
N ALA A 141 27.59 21.58 16.72
CA ALA A 141 28.45 21.91 15.59
C ALA A 141 27.81 22.95 14.64
N SER A 142 26.49 22.88 14.43
CA SER A 142 25.77 23.78 13.53
C SER A 142 24.24 23.65 13.66
N PRO A 143 23.46 24.66 13.23
CA PRO A 143 22.01 24.52 13.06
C PRO A 143 21.66 23.38 12.09
N GLU A 144 22.45 23.16 11.04
CA GLU A 144 22.30 22.06 10.08
C GLU A 144 22.38 20.69 10.75
N ALA A 145 23.28 20.51 11.72
CA ALA A 145 23.36 19.28 12.51
C ALA A 145 22.12 19.06 13.39
N GLN A 146 21.46 20.14 13.84
CA GLN A 146 20.17 20.03 14.54
C GLN A 146 19.06 19.63 13.57
N LEU A 147 19.02 20.21 12.37
CA LEU A 147 18.05 19.84 11.33
C LEU A 147 18.18 18.36 10.92
N GLU A 148 19.40 17.85 10.80
CA GLU A 148 19.69 16.43 10.59
C GLU A 148 19.06 15.55 11.68
N ALA A 149 19.21 15.92 12.95
CA ALA A 149 18.60 15.18 14.06
C ALA A 149 17.07 15.15 13.94
N ILE A 150 16.44 16.26 13.53
CA ILE A 150 14.99 16.33 13.29
C ILE A 150 14.60 15.38 12.17
N ALA A 151 15.32 15.40 11.03
CA ALA A 151 15.03 14.52 9.90
C ALA A 151 15.11 13.02 10.29
N ARG A 152 16.12 12.64 11.08
CA ARG A 152 16.24 11.28 11.64
C ARG A 152 15.07 10.93 12.54
N PHE A 153 14.65 11.85 13.41
CA PHE A 153 13.54 11.64 14.33
C PHE A 153 12.20 11.49 13.60
N LEU A 154 11.95 12.28 12.56
CA LEU A 154 10.74 12.15 11.73
C LEU A 154 10.66 10.77 11.05
N LYS A 155 11.80 10.26 10.56
CA LYS A 155 11.90 8.92 9.98
C LYS A 155 11.67 7.84 11.04
N SER A 156 12.32 7.93 12.20
CA SER A 156 12.20 6.91 13.26
C SER A 156 10.78 6.81 13.82
N LYS A 157 10.08 7.95 13.94
CA LYS A 157 8.67 8.00 14.41
C LYS A 157 7.64 7.78 13.31
N LYS A 158 8.06 7.51 12.07
CA LYS A 158 7.19 7.30 10.89
C LYS A 158 6.24 8.49 10.62
N ILE A 159 6.74 9.71 10.80
CA ILE A 159 5.97 10.96 10.63
C ILE A 159 6.01 11.47 9.19
N VAL A 160 7.05 11.13 8.43
CA VAL A 160 7.32 11.67 7.08
C VAL A 160 6.11 11.57 6.15
N ALA A 161 5.42 10.42 6.11
CA ALA A 161 4.25 10.23 5.24
C ALA A 161 3.10 11.19 5.59
N ALA A 162 2.77 11.30 6.88
CA ALA A 162 1.73 12.21 7.37
C ALA A 162 2.10 13.68 7.12
N LEU A 163 3.37 14.03 7.30
CA LEU A 163 3.87 15.39 7.05
C LEU A 163 3.85 15.75 5.55
N ASN A 164 4.15 14.77 4.68
CA ASN A 164 4.14 14.95 3.23
C ASN A 164 2.73 15.06 2.66
N ALA A 165 1.76 14.36 3.24
CA ALA A 165 0.36 14.50 2.87
C ALA A 165 -0.17 15.93 3.15
N GLY A 166 0.42 16.62 4.13
CA GLY A 166 0.02 17.99 4.50
C GLY A 166 -1.44 18.06 4.96
N ASP A 167 -2.06 19.23 4.83
CA ASP A 167 -3.48 19.45 5.13
C ASP A 167 -4.39 19.09 3.93
N HIS A 168 -3.87 18.38 2.92
CA HIS A 168 -4.64 18.04 1.72
C HIS A 168 -5.65 16.94 2.01
N CYS A 169 -6.91 17.35 2.08
CA CYS A 169 -8.06 16.48 2.23
C CYS A 169 -8.49 15.98 0.84
N THR A 170 -8.33 14.69 0.53
CA THR A 170 -9.08 14.05 -0.56
C THR A 170 -10.51 13.80 -0.06
N VAL A 171 -11.50 14.16 -0.88
CA VAL A 171 -12.94 14.01 -0.56
C VAL A 171 -13.21 12.61 -0.01
N GLY A 172 -13.67 12.52 1.25
CA GLY A 172 -14.10 11.26 1.89
C GLY A 172 -13.27 10.78 3.10
N SER A 173 -12.26 11.52 3.58
CA SER A 173 -11.59 11.21 4.84
C SER A 173 -11.41 12.48 5.68
N SER A 174 -11.73 12.40 6.97
CA SER A 174 -11.66 13.51 7.93
C SER A 174 -10.26 14.17 7.91
N CYS A 175 -10.21 15.44 7.54
CA CYS A 175 -8.99 16.22 7.37
C CYS A 175 -8.26 16.43 8.72
N HIS A 176 -7.39 15.52 9.14
CA HIS A 176 -6.61 15.65 10.39
C HIS A 176 -5.21 15.02 10.30
N ASN A 177 -4.47 15.19 9.20
CA ASN A 177 -3.11 14.64 9.10
C ASN A 177 -2.14 15.26 10.12
N TYR A 178 -2.32 16.56 10.43
CA TYR A 178 -1.51 17.20 11.47
C TYR A 178 -1.84 16.71 12.89
N ALA A 179 -2.99 16.07 13.11
CA ALA A 179 -3.27 15.38 14.36
C ALA A 179 -2.38 14.13 14.51
N ASP A 180 -2.17 13.35 13.43
CA ASP A 180 -1.25 12.20 13.44
C ASP A 180 0.22 12.65 13.60
N VAL A 181 0.62 13.73 12.90
CA VAL A 181 1.94 14.35 13.09
C VAL A 181 2.11 14.80 14.53
N ALA A 182 1.16 15.55 15.07
CA ALA A 182 1.23 16.11 16.41
C ALA A 182 1.21 15.02 17.49
N LEU A 183 0.41 13.96 17.32
CA LEU A 183 0.38 12.81 18.23
C LEU A 183 1.72 12.11 18.28
N ARG A 184 2.35 11.82 17.14
CA ARG A 184 3.63 11.10 17.07
C ARG A 184 4.81 11.94 17.53
N TYR A 185 4.75 13.26 17.31
CA TYR A 185 5.83 14.18 17.68
C TYR A 185 5.72 14.64 19.14
N ASN A 186 4.53 15.08 19.57
CA ASN A 186 4.29 15.71 20.87
C ASN A 186 3.66 14.76 21.91
N GLY A 187 3.07 13.65 21.49
CA GLY A 187 2.39 12.67 22.36
C GLY A 187 0.89 12.92 22.54
N GLU A 188 0.25 12.11 23.39
CA GLU A 188 -1.21 12.05 23.57
C GLU A 188 -1.87 13.37 24.00
N GLN A 189 -1.11 14.27 24.62
CA GLN A 189 -1.61 15.57 25.08
C GLN A 189 -1.59 16.64 23.99
N TYR A 190 -1.25 16.30 22.74
CA TYR A 190 -1.06 17.30 21.67
C TYR A 190 -2.27 18.22 21.49
N ALA A 191 -3.49 17.67 21.56
CA ALA A 191 -4.73 18.41 21.34
C ALA A 191 -4.97 19.48 22.41
N GLN A 192 -4.54 19.24 23.66
CA GLN A 192 -4.69 20.21 24.75
C GLN A 192 -3.87 21.49 24.52
N HIS A 193 -2.81 21.39 23.70
CA HIS A 193 -1.92 22.50 23.35
C HIS A 193 -2.11 22.99 21.91
N ASN A 194 -3.16 22.52 21.21
CA ASN A 194 -3.47 22.87 19.83
C ASN A 194 -2.27 22.72 18.89
N TYR A 195 -1.44 21.68 19.07
CA TYR A 195 -0.25 21.48 18.24
C TYR A 195 -0.60 21.24 16.77
N ASP A 196 -1.62 20.43 16.53
CA ASP A 196 -2.18 20.14 15.21
C ASP A 196 -2.63 21.40 14.48
N GLY A 197 -3.43 22.27 15.12
CA GLY A 197 -3.86 23.53 14.54
C GLY A 197 -2.68 24.48 14.26
N ARG A 198 -1.74 24.60 15.22
CA ARG A 198 -0.54 25.43 15.08
C ARG A 198 0.35 24.97 13.91
N LEU A 199 0.52 23.66 13.76
CA LEU A 199 1.29 23.06 12.67
C LEU A 199 0.61 23.29 11.31
N ALA A 200 -0.70 23.09 11.22
CA ALA A 200 -1.45 23.33 9.99
C ALA A 200 -1.39 24.80 9.54
N ASP A 201 -1.53 25.74 10.47
CA ASP A 201 -1.42 27.17 10.18
C ASP A 201 0.00 27.58 9.76
N ALA A 202 1.02 27.02 10.41
CA ALA A 202 2.41 27.24 10.05
C ALA A 202 2.73 26.68 8.66
N ASP A 203 2.25 25.48 8.31
CA ASP A 203 2.44 24.88 6.98
C ASP A 203 1.81 25.73 5.88
N LYS A 204 0.59 26.24 6.09
CA LYS A 204 -0.08 27.16 5.15
C LYS A 204 0.75 28.43 4.94
N ARG A 205 1.35 28.99 6.00
CA ARG A 205 2.24 30.16 5.91
C ARG A 205 3.51 29.83 5.13
N TRP A 206 4.16 28.71 5.43
CA TRP A 206 5.40 28.31 4.77
C TRP A 206 5.20 27.93 3.31
N THR A 207 4.10 27.27 2.98
CA THR A 207 3.72 26.98 1.59
C THR A 207 3.68 28.25 0.75
N ARG A 208 3.01 29.31 1.24
CA ARG A 208 2.96 30.60 0.54
C ARG A 208 4.33 31.28 0.45
N LYS A 209 5.11 31.27 1.54
CA LYS A 209 6.45 31.88 1.56
C LYS A 209 7.42 31.19 0.60
N LEU A 210 7.47 29.86 0.61
CA LEU A 210 8.34 29.10 -0.28
C LEU A 210 7.96 29.28 -1.75
N ALA A 211 6.66 29.28 -2.07
CA ALA A 211 6.20 29.58 -3.42
C ALA A 211 6.64 30.98 -3.89
N ALA A 212 6.55 31.99 -3.02
CA ALA A 212 7.04 33.35 -3.31
C ALA A 212 8.58 33.42 -3.49
N MET A 213 9.32 32.48 -2.88
CA MET A 213 10.78 32.33 -3.04
C MET A 213 11.15 31.47 -4.26
N GLY A 214 10.19 30.99 -5.04
CA GLY A 214 10.44 30.07 -6.17
C GLY A 214 10.85 28.65 -5.74
N VAL A 215 10.65 28.30 -4.48
CA VAL A 215 10.93 26.96 -3.93
C VAL A 215 9.64 26.14 -3.98
N ASN A 216 9.68 24.96 -4.62
CA ASN A 216 8.56 24.02 -4.57
C ASN A 216 8.29 23.60 -3.11
N PRO A 217 7.09 23.87 -2.56
CA PRO A 217 6.76 23.53 -1.18
C PRO A 217 6.47 22.05 -0.98
N ALA A 218 6.29 21.27 -2.06
CA ALA A 218 6.24 19.82 -2.02
C ALA A 218 7.66 19.24 -1.81
N PRO A 219 7.81 18.01 -1.28
CA PRO A 219 9.10 17.35 -1.39
C PRO A 219 9.47 17.32 -2.88
N ASP A 220 10.73 17.65 -3.20
CA ASP A 220 11.25 17.17 -4.48
C ASP A 220 11.06 15.64 -4.43
N ALA A 221 10.40 15.06 -5.43
CA ALA A 221 10.38 13.61 -5.54
C ALA A 221 11.83 13.15 -5.38
N PRO A 222 12.13 12.17 -4.51
CA PRO A 222 13.51 11.86 -4.14
C PRO A 222 14.31 11.70 -5.42
N SER A 223 15.27 12.60 -5.63
CA SER A 223 16.33 12.38 -6.59
C SER A 223 17.19 11.27 -5.99
N GLU A 224 16.78 10.02 -6.23
CA GLU A 224 17.71 8.90 -6.26
C GLU A 224 18.91 9.33 -7.12
N PRO A 225 20.15 8.89 -6.84
CA PRO A 225 21.19 8.95 -7.85
C PRO A 225 20.61 8.28 -9.10
N THR A 226 20.30 9.09 -10.12
CA THR A 226 19.41 8.79 -11.26
C THR A 226 19.21 7.29 -11.48
N ARG A 227 18.22 6.71 -10.80
CA ARG A 227 17.62 5.49 -11.29
C ARG A 227 16.57 5.98 -12.29
N PRO A 228 16.72 5.67 -13.59
CA PRO A 228 15.77 6.11 -14.59
C PRO A 228 14.37 5.72 -14.13
N VAL A 229 13.40 6.62 -14.33
CA VAL A 229 11.97 6.31 -14.17
C VAL A 229 11.75 4.97 -14.86
N PRO A 230 11.24 3.93 -14.18
CA PRO A 230 10.98 2.65 -14.81
C PRO A 230 10.15 2.94 -16.07
N PRO A 231 10.64 2.62 -17.28
CA PRO A 231 10.08 3.15 -18.52
C PRO A 231 8.58 2.86 -18.67
N GLU A 232 8.09 1.79 -18.04
CA GLU A 232 6.68 1.45 -17.94
C GLU A 232 5.79 2.55 -17.35
N GLN A 233 6.32 3.41 -16.46
CA GLN A 233 5.58 4.53 -15.85
C GLN A 233 5.46 5.74 -16.79
N LEU A 234 6.20 5.74 -17.90
CA LEU A 234 6.13 6.77 -18.95
C LEU A 234 5.11 6.41 -20.03
N LEU A 235 4.63 5.16 -20.05
CA LEU A 235 3.64 4.69 -21.00
C LEU A 235 2.25 5.21 -20.64
N SER A 236 1.55 5.77 -21.62
CA SER A 236 0.11 6.01 -21.51
C SER A 236 -0.65 4.70 -21.43
N ARG A 237 -1.87 4.74 -20.88
CA ARG A 237 -2.78 3.59 -20.84
C ARG A 237 -2.95 2.90 -22.20
N ALA A 238 -2.97 3.67 -23.29
CA ALA A 238 -3.07 3.14 -24.65
C ALA A 238 -1.81 2.37 -25.06
N GLN A 239 -0.63 2.88 -24.73
CA GLN A 239 0.64 2.20 -25.00
C GLN A 239 0.81 0.93 -24.17
N ILE A 240 0.35 0.94 -22.91
CA ILE A 240 0.32 -0.28 -22.06
C ILE A 240 -0.61 -1.33 -22.68
N GLN A 241 -1.78 -0.90 -23.16
CA GLN A 241 -2.73 -1.80 -23.83
C GLN A 241 -2.14 -2.41 -25.11
N GLU A 242 -1.42 -1.61 -25.91
CA GLU A 242 -0.74 -2.08 -27.12
C GLU A 242 0.39 -3.07 -26.79
N LEU A 243 1.20 -2.79 -25.77
CA LEU A 243 2.23 -3.69 -25.27
C LEU A 243 1.65 -5.02 -24.77
N GLN A 244 0.60 -4.98 -23.96
CA GLN A 244 -0.11 -6.18 -23.49
C GLN A 244 -0.68 -6.98 -24.67
N ALA A 245 -1.26 -6.31 -25.68
CA ALA A 245 -1.73 -6.96 -26.90
C ALA A 245 -0.57 -7.61 -27.68
N ARG A 246 0.58 -6.91 -27.81
CA ARG A 246 1.77 -7.43 -28.48
C ARG A 246 2.33 -8.66 -27.79
N LEU A 247 2.50 -8.64 -26.47
CA LEU A 247 2.94 -9.80 -25.68
C LEU A 247 2.03 -11.01 -25.90
N ARG A 248 0.71 -10.80 -25.96
CA ARG A 248 -0.25 -11.87 -26.27
C ARG A 248 -0.09 -12.42 -27.68
N THR A 249 0.13 -11.58 -28.69
CA THR A 249 0.40 -12.06 -30.06
C THR A 249 1.68 -12.89 -30.17
N LEU A 250 2.61 -12.67 -29.25
CA LEU A 250 3.86 -13.43 -29.14
C LEU A 250 3.73 -14.69 -28.26
N ASN A 251 2.51 -15.07 -27.85
CA ASN A 251 2.17 -16.20 -26.99
C ASN A 251 2.57 -16.07 -25.50
N TYR A 252 2.76 -14.85 -24.99
CA TYR A 252 2.91 -14.56 -23.55
C TYR A 252 1.55 -14.24 -22.92
N ALA A 253 0.70 -15.27 -22.82
CA ALA A 253 -0.68 -15.13 -22.37
C ALA A 253 -0.82 -14.76 -20.88
N GLU A 254 0.23 -14.99 -20.10
CA GLU A 254 0.35 -14.57 -18.70
C GLU A 254 0.23 -13.05 -18.51
N ALA A 255 0.36 -12.24 -19.58
CA ALA A 255 0.12 -10.79 -19.56
C ALA A 255 -1.32 -10.42 -19.18
N GLY A 256 -2.26 -11.37 -19.20
CA GLY A 256 -3.67 -11.11 -18.87
C GLY A 256 -4.40 -10.37 -19.99
N MET A 257 -5.44 -9.62 -19.65
CA MET A 257 -6.20 -8.82 -20.62
C MET A 257 -5.43 -7.56 -20.99
N ALA A 258 -5.56 -7.10 -22.24
CA ALA A 258 -5.04 -5.81 -22.67
C ALA A 258 -6.00 -4.69 -22.23
N ASP A 259 -5.99 -4.38 -20.93
CA ASP A 259 -6.86 -3.37 -20.29
C ASP A 259 -6.16 -2.02 -20.04
N GLY A 260 -4.86 -1.97 -20.34
CA GLY A 260 -4.00 -0.80 -20.18
C GLY A 260 -3.56 -0.53 -18.74
N VAL A 261 -3.76 -1.50 -17.83
CA VAL A 261 -3.30 -1.41 -16.43
C VAL A 261 -2.04 -2.25 -16.27
N TRP A 262 -0.94 -1.60 -15.88
CA TRP A 262 0.30 -2.30 -15.57
C TRP A 262 0.21 -2.95 -14.19
N ASP A 263 0.10 -4.28 -14.15
CA ASP A 263 0.02 -5.08 -12.93
C ASP A 263 1.12 -6.17 -12.89
N THR A 264 1.06 -7.04 -11.87
CA THR A 264 2.02 -8.13 -11.69
C THR A 264 2.04 -9.12 -12.86
N LYS A 265 0.94 -9.23 -13.62
CA LYS A 265 0.84 -10.09 -14.80
C LYS A 265 1.61 -9.51 -15.97
N THR A 266 1.52 -8.21 -16.17
CA THR A 266 2.27 -7.49 -17.21
C THR A 266 3.79 -7.58 -16.95
N THR A 267 4.22 -7.35 -15.70
CA THR A 267 5.62 -7.56 -15.29
C THR A 267 6.09 -9.00 -15.48
N ALA A 268 5.27 -9.99 -15.10
CA ALA A 268 5.62 -11.41 -15.27
C ALA A 268 5.77 -11.80 -16.75
N ALA A 269 4.89 -11.30 -17.62
CA ALA A 269 4.97 -11.55 -19.06
C ALA A 269 6.24 -10.94 -19.69
N ILE A 270 6.62 -9.74 -19.25
CA ILE A 270 7.85 -9.09 -19.72
C ILE A 270 9.09 -9.82 -19.22
N ALA A 271 9.11 -10.26 -17.96
CA ALA A 271 10.19 -11.07 -17.43
C ALA A 271 10.34 -12.41 -18.21
N ALA A 272 9.21 -13.06 -18.53
CA ALA A 272 9.20 -14.27 -19.34
C ALA A 272 9.68 -14.02 -20.78
N PHE A 273 9.31 -12.88 -21.36
CA PHE A 273 9.79 -12.44 -22.67
C PHE A 273 11.30 -12.20 -22.67
N GLN A 274 11.80 -11.42 -21.72
CA GLN A 274 13.23 -11.13 -21.57
C GLN A 274 14.04 -12.42 -21.40
N ALA A 275 13.57 -13.34 -20.56
CA ALA A 275 14.23 -14.64 -20.37
C ALA A 275 14.29 -15.48 -21.66
N HIS A 276 13.24 -15.43 -22.49
CA HIS A 276 13.19 -16.16 -23.76
C HIS A 276 14.10 -15.56 -24.84
N GLU A 277 14.13 -14.23 -24.94
CA GLU A 277 14.97 -13.51 -25.90
C GLU A 277 16.44 -13.38 -25.45
N GLY A 278 16.79 -13.94 -24.29
CA GLY A 278 18.15 -13.88 -23.74
C GLY A 278 18.57 -12.51 -23.22
N LEU A 279 17.60 -11.66 -22.89
CA LEU A 279 17.82 -10.36 -22.26
C LEU A 279 18.01 -10.50 -20.75
N THR A 280 18.52 -9.45 -20.11
CA THR A 280 18.52 -9.35 -18.65
C THR A 280 17.07 -9.34 -18.14
N VAL A 281 16.74 -10.25 -17.24
CA VAL A 281 15.38 -10.36 -16.67
C VAL A 281 15.17 -9.27 -15.62
N THR A 282 14.58 -8.15 -16.02
CA THR A 282 14.28 -6.99 -15.16
C THR A 282 12.80 -6.91 -14.80
N GLY A 283 11.91 -7.43 -15.66
CA GLY A 283 10.46 -7.28 -15.54
C GLY A 283 9.94 -5.87 -15.92
N SER A 284 10.82 -5.00 -16.41
CA SER A 284 10.53 -3.62 -16.84
C SER A 284 10.60 -3.49 -18.37
N TYR A 285 9.92 -2.51 -18.96
CA TYR A 285 9.91 -2.28 -20.41
C TYR A 285 11.08 -1.36 -20.85
N ASP A 286 12.32 -1.83 -20.72
CA ASP A 286 13.51 -1.07 -21.13
C ASP A 286 13.73 -1.02 -22.65
N ASP A 287 14.61 -0.13 -23.13
CA ASP A 287 14.92 0.06 -24.56
C ASP A 287 15.31 -1.24 -25.26
N ALA A 288 16.00 -2.15 -24.55
CA ALA A 288 16.39 -3.46 -25.07
C ALA A 288 15.16 -4.38 -25.24
N THR A 289 14.25 -4.34 -24.27
CA THR A 289 12.97 -5.07 -24.30
C THR A 289 12.05 -4.52 -25.40
N GLU A 290 11.98 -3.20 -25.56
CA GLU A 290 11.23 -2.53 -26.64
C GLU A 290 11.77 -2.95 -28.02
N ALA A 291 13.09 -2.83 -28.24
CA ALA A 291 13.71 -3.20 -29.50
C ALA A 291 13.51 -4.70 -29.83
N ALA A 292 13.61 -5.57 -28.83
CA ALA A 292 13.36 -6.99 -29.00
C ALA A 292 11.88 -7.28 -29.32
N LEU A 293 10.92 -6.64 -28.64
CA LEU A 293 9.48 -6.85 -28.88
C LEU A 293 9.04 -6.49 -30.30
N LEU A 294 9.68 -5.50 -30.92
CA LEU A 294 9.43 -5.09 -32.30
C LEU A 294 9.82 -6.19 -33.30
N LEU A 295 10.88 -6.94 -33.02
CA LEU A 295 11.44 -7.96 -33.92
C LEU A 295 11.07 -9.40 -33.57
N ALA A 296 10.57 -9.62 -32.35
CA ALA A 296 10.28 -10.94 -31.83
C ALA A 296 9.22 -11.69 -32.65
N GLN A 297 9.37 -13.01 -32.68
CA GLN A 297 8.43 -13.95 -33.28
C GLN A 297 7.66 -14.68 -32.18
N PRO A 298 6.45 -15.19 -32.47
CA PRO A 298 5.67 -15.89 -31.46
C PRO A 298 6.41 -17.10 -30.89
N ARG A 299 6.52 -17.16 -29.56
CA ARG A 299 7.13 -18.28 -28.86
C ARG A 299 6.35 -19.57 -29.17
N PRO A 300 7.02 -20.71 -29.42
CA PRO A 300 6.34 -21.99 -29.60
C PRO A 300 5.50 -22.33 -28.36
N VAL A 301 4.20 -22.54 -28.55
CA VAL A 301 3.33 -23.04 -27.49
C VAL A 301 3.78 -24.47 -27.15
N PRO A 302 4.06 -24.81 -25.88
CA PRO A 302 4.44 -26.17 -25.50
C PRO A 302 3.40 -27.19 -26.02
N ARG A 303 3.85 -28.26 -26.67
CA ARG A 303 2.97 -29.26 -27.31
C ARG A 303 1.92 -29.80 -26.34
N GLU A 304 2.30 -29.99 -25.07
CA GLU A 304 1.43 -30.42 -23.98
C GLU A 304 0.17 -29.55 -23.80
N ARG A 305 0.26 -28.21 -23.99
CA ARG A 305 -0.92 -27.33 -23.88
C ARG A 305 -1.81 -27.37 -25.12
N SER A 306 -1.22 -27.53 -26.30
CA SER A 306 -1.94 -27.53 -27.57
C SER A 306 -2.74 -28.80 -27.85
N THR A 307 -2.45 -29.88 -27.12
CA THR A 307 -3.11 -31.19 -27.29
C THR A 307 -4.19 -31.49 -26.25
N VAL A 308 -4.35 -30.64 -25.23
CA VAL A 308 -5.32 -30.87 -24.14
C VAL A 308 -6.75 -30.91 -24.68
N THR A 309 -7.47 -31.95 -24.34
CA THR A 309 -8.86 -32.18 -24.74
C THR A 309 -9.86 -31.79 -23.65
N GLU A 310 -11.16 -31.85 -23.97
CA GLU A 310 -12.23 -31.65 -22.98
C GLU A 310 -12.16 -32.68 -21.84
N ASP A 311 -11.76 -33.91 -22.14
CA ASP A 311 -11.69 -35.01 -21.17
C ASP A 311 -10.49 -34.83 -20.23
N ASP A 312 -9.34 -34.40 -20.75
CA ASP A 312 -8.18 -34.07 -19.92
C ASP A 312 -8.51 -32.96 -18.90
N LEU A 313 -9.19 -31.90 -19.33
CA LEU A 313 -9.66 -30.82 -18.43
C LEU A 313 -10.71 -31.28 -17.42
N ARG A 314 -11.49 -32.31 -17.77
CA ARG A 314 -12.47 -32.91 -16.86
C ARG A 314 -11.75 -33.69 -15.76
N ASP A 315 -10.72 -34.44 -16.11
CA ASP A 315 -9.90 -35.25 -15.21
C ASP A 315 -9.04 -34.38 -14.28
N GLU A 316 -8.52 -33.27 -14.78
CA GLU A 316 -7.87 -32.21 -13.99
C GLU A 316 -8.86 -31.44 -13.07
N GLY A 317 -10.16 -31.73 -13.17
CA GLY A 317 -11.16 -31.25 -12.24
C GLY A 317 -11.77 -29.89 -12.56
N SER A 318 -11.73 -29.44 -13.82
CA SER A 318 -12.29 -28.15 -14.23
C SER A 318 -13.76 -27.98 -13.81
N ARG A 319 -14.02 -27.03 -12.90
CA ARG A 319 -15.37 -26.69 -12.43
C ARG A 319 -16.29 -26.21 -13.56
N THR A 320 -15.73 -25.55 -14.57
CA THR A 320 -16.46 -25.05 -15.75
C THR A 320 -16.94 -26.21 -16.63
N ILE A 321 -16.06 -27.18 -16.92
CA ILE A 321 -16.43 -28.38 -17.69
C ILE A 321 -17.48 -29.20 -16.91
N LYS A 322 -17.28 -29.43 -15.62
CA LYS A 322 -18.25 -30.15 -14.77
C LYS A 322 -19.62 -29.47 -14.67
N THR A 323 -19.65 -28.13 -14.62
CA THR A 323 -20.90 -27.37 -14.63
C THR A 323 -21.59 -27.44 -15.99
N ALA A 324 -20.83 -27.35 -17.08
CA ALA A 324 -21.35 -27.50 -18.44
C ALA A 324 -21.86 -28.93 -18.71
N ASP A 325 -21.22 -29.97 -18.14
CA ASP A 325 -21.70 -31.35 -18.20
C ASP A 325 -23.07 -31.51 -17.53
N LYS A 326 -23.23 -30.98 -16.31
CA LYS A 326 -24.53 -30.97 -15.60
C LYS A 326 -25.60 -30.20 -16.37
N LEU A 327 -25.23 -29.06 -16.96
CA LEU A 327 -26.14 -28.24 -17.76
C LEU A 327 -26.56 -28.96 -19.05
N SER A 328 -25.59 -29.58 -19.75
CA SER A 328 -25.85 -30.39 -20.95
C SER A 328 -26.73 -31.60 -20.63
N LEU A 329 -26.51 -32.26 -19.50
CA LEU A 329 -27.33 -33.38 -19.05
C LEU A 329 -28.78 -32.93 -18.86
N LEU A 330 -29.01 -31.81 -18.17
CA LEU A 330 -30.34 -31.23 -17.99
C LEU A 330 -31.02 -30.89 -19.33
N GLY A 331 -30.26 -30.34 -20.28
CA GLY A 331 -30.76 -30.05 -21.62
C GLY A 331 -31.13 -31.32 -22.40
N LYS A 332 -30.29 -32.36 -22.36
CA LYS A 332 -30.55 -33.67 -22.97
C LYS A 332 -31.79 -34.33 -22.40
N ILE A 333 -32.00 -34.27 -21.07
CA ILE A 333 -33.21 -34.80 -20.42
C ILE A 333 -34.47 -34.08 -20.92
N LYS A 334 -34.44 -32.75 -21.02
CA LYS A 334 -35.57 -31.99 -21.57
C LYS A 334 -35.82 -32.32 -23.04
N LEU A 335 -34.76 -32.48 -23.83
CA LEU A 335 -34.92 -32.86 -25.23
C LEU A 335 -35.51 -34.27 -25.37
N TRP A 336 -35.08 -35.21 -24.53
CA TRP A 336 -35.60 -36.58 -24.51
C TRP A 336 -37.05 -36.65 -24.04
N LEU A 337 -37.40 -35.97 -22.95
CA LEU A 337 -38.77 -35.97 -22.39
C LEU A 337 -39.79 -35.27 -23.29
N PHE A 338 -39.38 -34.24 -24.04
CA PHE A 338 -40.32 -33.34 -24.73
C PHE A 338 -40.15 -33.27 -26.26
N GLY A 339 -39.07 -33.79 -26.83
CA GLY A 339 -38.80 -33.78 -28.27
C GLY A 339 -39.44 -34.93 -29.06
N ALA A 340 -40.02 -35.92 -28.36
CA ALA A 340 -40.36 -37.22 -28.93
C ALA A 340 -41.61 -37.32 -29.85
N PRO A 341 -42.51 -36.32 -30.05
CA PRO A 341 -43.59 -36.54 -31.02
C PRO A 341 -43.34 -36.07 -32.46
N ALA A 342 -42.26 -35.33 -32.79
CA ALA A 342 -42.16 -34.64 -34.10
C ALA A 342 -40.93 -34.93 -34.95
N VAL A 343 -39.89 -35.60 -34.44
CA VAL A 343 -38.74 -36.03 -35.26
C VAL A 343 -38.34 -37.42 -34.81
N GLY A 344 -38.66 -38.42 -35.62
CA GLY A 344 -38.20 -39.79 -35.40
C GLY A 344 -36.68 -39.82 -35.27
N GLY A 345 -36.20 -40.29 -34.12
CA GLY A 345 -34.79 -40.56 -33.87
C GLY A 345 -34.13 -39.61 -32.88
N ILE A 346 -34.30 -39.89 -31.59
CA ILE A 346 -33.12 -39.88 -30.72
C ILE A 346 -32.76 -41.34 -30.53
N ALA A 347 -31.87 -41.80 -31.40
CA ALA A 347 -31.28 -43.12 -31.36
C ALA A 347 -30.57 -43.34 -30.02
N ASN A 348 -30.60 -44.61 -29.59
CA ASN A 348 -29.87 -45.22 -28.48
C ASN A 348 -28.46 -44.65 -28.21
N GLU A 349 -28.34 -43.53 -27.49
CA GLU A 349 -27.13 -43.25 -26.70
C GLU A 349 -27.25 -44.06 -25.40
N SER A 350 -26.66 -45.26 -25.39
CA SER A 350 -26.63 -46.18 -24.24
C SER A 350 -26.16 -45.52 -22.93
N GLY A 351 -25.36 -44.46 -23.00
CA GLY A 351 -24.91 -43.71 -21.82
C GLY A 351 -25.98 -42.84 -21.12
N VAL A 352 -27.05 -42.44 -21.81
CA VAL A 352 -28.13 -41.63 -21.21
C VAL A 352 -28.98 -42.48 -20.26
N LEU A 353 -29.15 -43.77 -20.57
CA LEU A 353 -29.88 -44.73 -19.74
C LEU A 353 -29.13 -45.12 -18.46
N ASP A 354 -27.80 -45.21 -18.49
CA ASP A 354 -27.02 -45.56 -17.31
C ASP A 354 -26.90 -44.39 -16.31
N GLN A 355 -26.83 -43.15 -16.80
CA GLN A 355 -26.93 -41.94 -15.96
C GLN A 355 -28.37 -41.67 -15.48
N ALA A 356 -29.37 -42.35 -16.02
CA ALA A 356 -30.78 -42.20 -15.63
C ALA A 356 -31.12 -42.86 -14.28
N LYS A 357 -30.25 -43.70 -13.70
CA LYS A 357 -30.49 -44.27 -12.36
C LYS A 357 -30.54 -43.21 -11.25
N GLU A 358 -29.83 -42.09 -11.39
CA GLU A 358 -29.88 -40.97 -10.44
C GLU A 358 -31.06 -40.01 -10.72
N LEU A 359 -31.85 -40.28 -11.78
CA LEU A 359 -32.74 -39.33 -12.44
C LEU A 359 -34.21 -39.78 -12.53
N GLY A 360 -34.56 -40.92 -11.94
CA GLY A 360 -35.93 -41.44 -11.93
C GLY A 360 -36.94 -40.52 -11.23
N GLU A 361 -36.57 -39.92 -10.09
CA GLU A 361 -37.52 -39.12 -9.28
C GLU A 361 -37.89 -37.78 -9.93
N LYS A 362 -36.95 -37.11 -10.60
CA LYS A 362 -37.19 -35.79 -11.24
C LYS A 362 -37.82 -35.91 -12.63
N ALA A 363 -37.58 -37.00 -13.35
CA ALA A 363 -38.22 -37.27 -14.64
C ALA A 363 -39.69 -37.70 -14.45
N GLY A 364 -39.99 -38.50 -13.43
CA GLY A 364 -41.36 -38.91 -13.09
C GLY A 364 -42.25 -37.74 -12.68
N THR A 365 -41.78 -36.90 -11.76
CA THR A 365 -42.51 -35.70 -11.28
C THR A 365 -42.82 -34.71 -12.39
N LEU A 366 -41.92 -34.54 -13.36
CA LEU A 366 -42.13 -33.65 -14.50
C LEU A 366 -43.10 -34.26 -15.53
N HIS A 367 -43.04 -35.57 -15.77
CA HIS A 367 -44.00 -36.28 -16.62
C HIS A 367 -45.42 -36.18 -16.06
N GLU A 368 -45.60 -36.42 -14.76
CA GLU A 368 -46.89 -36.26 -14.05
C GLU A 368 -47.44 -34.82 -14.12
N THR A 369 -46.55 -33.83 -14.01
CA THR A 369 -46.94 -32.41 -14.14
C THR A 369 -47.49 -32.09 -15.54
N ILE A 370 -47.00 -32.74 -16.59
CA ILE A 370 -47.49 -32.52 -17.97
C ILE A 370 -48.80 -33.27 -18.21
N THR A 371 -48.90 -34.51 -17.74
CA THR A 371 -50.13 -35.31 -17.86
C THR A 371 -51.27 -34.65 -17.10
N SER A 372 -51.00 -33.98 -15.97
CA SER A 372 -52.02 -33.21 -15.26
C SER A 372 -52.50 -31.96 -16.02
N LEU A 373 -51.65 -31.33 -16.85
CA LEU A 373 -52.03 -30.18 -17.69
C LEU A 373 -52.99 -30.56 -18.84
N GLN A 374 -53.01 -31.83 -19.27
CA GLN A 374 -53.95 -32.31 -20.29
C GLN A 374 -55.42 -32.26 -19.83
N GLY A 375 -55.68 -32.17 -18.52
CA GLY A 375 -57.02 -31.96 -17.96
C GLY A 375 -57.51 -30.51 -17.99
N PHE A 376 -56.61 -29.54 -18.23
CA PHE A 376 -56.90 -28.10 -18.13
C PHE A 376 -56.69 -27.34 -19.45
N LEU A 377 -55.93 -27.91 -20.40
CA LEU A 377 -55.60 -27.27 -21.67
C LEU A 377 -55.91 -28.20 -22.86
N PRO A 378 -56.37 -27.65 -24.00
CA PRO A 378 -56.53 -28.45 -25.21
C PRO A 378 -55.18 -28.95 -25.72
N SER A 379 -55.17 -30.16 -26.30
CA SER A 379 -53.95 -30.91 -26.63
C SER A 379 -52.92 -30.13 -27.48
N TRP A 380 -53.36 -29.24 -28.36
CA TRP A 380 -52.46 -28.42 -29.19
C TRP A 380 -51.64 -27.41 -28.37
N ARG A 381 -52.20 -26.84 -27.29
CA ARG A 381 -51.46 -25.95 -26.37
C ARG A 381 -50.41 -26.71 -25.56
N VAL A 382 -50.73 -27.94 -25.15
CA VAL A 382 -49.77 -28.81 -24.47
C VAL A 382 -48.60 -29.14 -25.40
N ILE A 383 -48.87 -29.40 -26.68
CA ILE A 383 -47.83 -29.64 -27.70
C ILE A 383 -46.93 -28.40 -27.89
N GLU A 384 -47.48 -27.19 -27.97
CA GLU A 384 -46.68 -25.94 -28.05
C GLU A 384 -45.72 -25.79 -26.87
N ILE A 385 -46.21 -26.06 -25.65
CA ILE A 385 -45.40 -26.00 -24.42
C ILE A 385 -44.28 -27.05 -24.47
N CYS A 386 -44.58 -28.28 -24.89
CA CYS A 386 -43.57 -29.34 -25.04
C CYS A 386 -42.49 -28.94 -26.07
N ILE A 387 -42.88 -28.39 -27.22
CA ILE A 387 -41.95 -27.90 -28.24
C ILE A 387 -41.08 -26.78 -27.66
N ALA A 388 -41.64 -25.82 -26.93
CA ALA A 388 -40.88 -24.74 -26.31
C ALA A 388 -39.85 -25.26 -25.28
N ILE A 389 -40.22 -26.27 -24.48
CA ILE A 389 -39.31 -26.90 -23.51
C ILE A 389 -38.21 -27.69 -24.22
N ALA A 390 -38.54 -28.39 -25.30
CA ALA A 390 -37.56 -29.11 -26.12
C ALA A 390 -36.57 -28.15 -26.80
N LEU A 391 -37.04 -27.03 -27.36
CA LEU A 391 -36.20 -25.98 -27.93
C LEU A 391 -35.29 -25.34 -26.88
N LEU A 392 -35.81 -25.08 -25.68
CA LEU A 392 -35.00 -24.62 -24.56
C LEU A 392 -33.94 -25.66 -24.17
N GLY A 393 -34.30 -26.94 -24.14
CA GLY A 393 -33.36 -28.05 -23.91
C GLY A 393 -32.24 -28.08 -24.95
N ALA A 394 -32.58 -27.96 -26.24
CA ALA A 394 -31.62 -27.90 -27.33
C ALA A 394 -30.70 -26.67 -27.24
N ALA A 395 -31.24 -25.50 -26.90
CA ALA A 395 -30.46 -24.28 -26.68
C ALA A 395 -29.47 -24.46 -25.52
N ILE A 396 -29.90 -25.09 -24.43
CA ILE A 396 -29.05 -25.40 -23.26
C ILE A 396 -27.90 -26.33 -23.66
N VAL A 397 -28.16 -27.41 -24.40
CA VAL A 397 -27.12 -28.32 -24.89
C VAL A 397 -26.12 -27.60 -25.80
N TYR A 398 -26.62 -26.78 -26.72
CA TYR A 398 -25.79 -25.99 -27.63
C TYR A 398 -24.87 -25.02 -26.87
N LEU A 399 -25.42 -24.26 -25.92
CA LEU A 399 -24.66 -23.34 -25.09
C LEU A 399 -23.63 -24.06 -24.22
N ALA A 400 -23.99 -25.19 -23.61
CA ALA A 400 -23.07 -26.01 -22.84
C ALA A 400 -21.89 -26.51 -23.70
N GLY A 401 -22.15 -26.97 -24.93
CA GLY A 401 -21.10 -27.36 -25.87
C GLY A 401 -20.18 -26.22 -26.26
N ARG A 402 -20.70 -25.00 -26.43
CA ARG A 402 -19.87 -23.80 -26.65
C ARG A 402 -18.98 -23.47 -25.47
N ILE A 403 -19.50 -23.57 -24.25
CA ILE A 403 -18.74 -23.30 -23.01
C ILE A 403 -17.53 -24.25 -22.90
N LYS A 404 -17.70 -25.53 -23.22
CA LYS A 404 -16.59 -26.49 -23.22
C LYS A 404 -15.51 -26.16 -24.24
N LYS A 405 -15.92 -25.89 -25.50
CA LYS A 405 -14.99 -25.50 -26.57
C LYS A 405 -14.21 -24.23 -26.23
N TRP A 406 -14.87 -23.23 -25.66
CA TRP A 406 -14.22 -22.02 -25.19
C TRP A 406 -13.22 -22.31 -24.07
N ARG A 407 -13.58 -23.15 -23.10
CA ARG A 407 -12.68 -23.48 -22.00
C ARG A 407 -11.41 -24.20 -22.46
N VAL A 408 -11.53 -25.09 -23.45
CA VAL A 408 -10.39 -25.73 -24.12
C VAL A 408 -9.54 -24.70 -24.87
N ALA A 409 -10.18 -23.81 -25.65
CA ALA A 409 -9.48 -22.74 -26.36
C ALA A 409 -8.76 -21.78 -25.39
N ASP A 410 -9.36 -21.46 -24.24
CA ASP A 410 -8.76 -20.66 -23.17
C ASP A 410 -7.56 -21.36 -22.52
N HIS A 411 -7.62 -22.70 -22.41
CA HIS A 411 -6.50 -23.50 -21.91
C HIS A 411 -5.33 -23.50 -22.90
N HIS A 412 -5.64 -23.71 -24.20
CA HIS A 412 -4.65 -23.68 -25.28
C HIS A 412 -4.00 -22.30 -25.42
N SER A 413 -4.79 -21.23 -25.26
CA SER A 413 -4.32 -19.86 -25.37
C SER A 413 -3.71 -19.31 -24.07
N GLY A 414 -3.81 -20.02 -22.94
CA GLY A 414 -3.19 -19.62 -21.67
C GLY A 414 -3.78 -18.37 -20.99
N VAL A 415 -4.90 -17.84 -21.51
CA VAL A 415 -5.48 -16.54 -21.14
C VAL A 415 -5.93 -16.45 -19.67
N HIS A 416 -6.06 -17.59 -18.99
CA HIS A 416 -6.47 -17.69 -17.59
C HIS A 416 -5.52 -18.52 -16.70
N ALA A 417 -4.26 -18.73 -17.11
CA ALA A 417 -3.30 -19.55 -16.35
C ALA A 417 -2.89 -18.96 -14.97
N GLY A 418 -3.35 -17.76 -14.61
CA GLY A 418 -2.98 -17.05 -13.37
C GLY A 418 -4.08 -16.84 -12.33
N ALA A 419 -5.22 -17.52 -12.42
CA ALA A 419 -6.29 -17.42 -11.42
C ALA A 419 -6.69 -18.80 -10.90
N GLY A 420 -5.88 -19.35 -9.99
CA GLY A 420 -6.19 -20.61 -9.30
C GLY A 420 -4.96 -21.29 -8.73
N ALA A 421 -4.47 -20.79 -7.60
CA ALA A 421 -3.91 -21.61 -6.53
C ALA A 421 -4.90 -21.57 -5.36
#